data_AF-A0A2V7KKZ5-F1
#
_entry.id   AF-A0A2V7KKZ5-F1
#
_cell.length_a   1.000
_cell.length_b   1.000
_cell.length_c   1.000
_cell.angle_alpha   90.00
_cell.angle_beta   90.00
_cell.angle_gamma   90.00
#
_symmetry.space_group_name_H-M   'P 1'
#
loop_
_entity.id
_entity.type
_entity.pdbx_description
1 polymer ?
#
loop_
_entity_poly.entity_id
_entity_poly.type
_entity_poly.pdbx_seq_one_letter_code
_entity_poly.pdbx_strand_id
1 'polypeptide(L)'
;MSRCESGEVKPVLAELARQRIAVTAIHNHLVGEDPKITYVHFHAEGNPVELAGRLDRVLALTGAPRPVTAAAPQPVTIDTALVFNTLGLRGRAQGAVAQLSVVLVPGTVTLHGRTVTPALGYGTPINIQVVGPDRAVATGDFTVLAAKVAPVFEALTAHGITATALHSHLVGEEPKLYYMHFWADASLTDVLRGLRAPLDAAR
;
A
#
# COMPACT_ATOMS: atom_id res chain seq x y z
N MET A 1 8.25 5.38 -0.41
CA MET A 1 8.32 4.49 0.77
C MET A 1 9.40 3.43 0.59
N SER A 2 9.93 2.86 1.67
CA SER A 2 10.83 1.70 1.67
C SER A 2 10.51 0.77 2.85
N ARG A 3 10.77 -0.54 2.70
CA ARG A 3 10.77 -1.50 3.81
C ARG A 3 12.15 -1.57 4.44
N CYS A 4 12.20 -1.74 5.76
CA CYS A 4 13.42 -1.88 6.55
C CYS A 4 13.23 -3.02 7.55
N GLU A 5 14.21 -3.91 7.65
CA GLU A 5 14.34 -4.77 8.83
C GLU A 5 14.74 -3.93 10.05
N SER A 6 14.57 -4.48 11.26
CA SER A 6 14.78 -3.73 12.51
C SER A 6 16.18 -3.09 12.62
N GLY A 7 17.22 -3.74 12.11
CA GLY A 7 18.59 -3.20 12.10
C GLY A 7 18.84 -2.08 11.07
N GLU A 8 17.97 -1.97 10.05
CA GLU A 8 18.14 -1.06 8.91
C GLU A 8 17.50 0.31 9.14
N VAL A 9 16.50 0.40 10.04
CA VAL A 9 15.71 1.62 10.25
C VAL A 9 16.60 2.82 10.62
N LYS A 10 17.47 2.68 11.62
CA LYS A 10 18.33 3.77 12.09
C LYS A 10 19.25 4.32 10.99
N PRO A 11 20.08 3.51 10.29
CA PRO A 11 20.94 4.03 9.23
C PRO A 11 20.14 4.62 8.06
N VAL A 12 19.00 4.04 7.69
CA VAL A 12 18.12 4.58 6.63
C VAL A 12 17.57 5.96 7.00
N LEU A 13 17.08 6.16 8.21
CA LEU A 13 16.56 7.47 8.65
C LEU A 13 17.67 8.53 8.70
N ALA A 14 18.87 8.17 9.16
CA ALA A 14 20.02 9.06 9.15
C ALA A 14 20.42 9.47 7.72
N GLU A 15 20.38 8.51 6.78
CA GLU A 15 20.70 8.77 5.39
C GLU A 15 19.61 9.59 4.68
N LEU A 16 18.32 9.39 5.00
CA LEU A 16 17.23 10.25 4.52
C LEU A 16 17.40 11.69 5.00
N ALA A 17 17.82 11.90 6.24
CA ALA A 17 18.11 13.24 6.76
C ALA A 17 19.33 13.88 6.05
N ARG A 18 20.42 13.12 5.83
CA ARG A 18 21.61 13.58 5.08
C ARG A 18 21.28 13.90 3.62
N GLN A 19 20.49 13.01 3.03
CA GLN A 19 19.49 13.19 1.98
C GLN A 19 18.96 14.61 1.81
N ARG A 20 18.43 15.21 2.87
CA ARG A 20 17.33 16.21 2.81
C ARG A 20 16.06 15.65 2.16
N ILE A 21 15.80 14.36 2.33
CA ILE A 21 14.56 13.71 1.92
C ILE A 21 13.66 13.70 3.15
N ALA A 22 12.44 14.26 3.04
CA ALA A 22 11.54 14.39 4.17
C ALA A 22 10.96 13.03 4.54
N VAL A 23 11.09 12.61 5.79
CA VAL A 23 10.36 11.46 6.33
C VAL A 23 8.95 11.88 6.65
N THR A 24 7.96 11.16 6.13
CA THR A 24 6.53 11.49 6.30
C THR A 24 5.80 10.50 7.20
N ALA A 25 6.30 9.27 7.34
CA ALA A 25 5.80 8.31 8.31
C ALA A 25 6.80 7.17 8.58
N ILE A 26 6.73 6.57 9.78
CA ILE A 26 7.48 5.36 10.15
C ILE A 26 6.49 4.45 10.89
N HIS A 27 6.15 3.29 10.32
CA HIS A 27 5.10 2.42 10.86
C HIS A 27 5.15 0.99 10.30
N ASN A 28 4.33 0.09 10.82
CA ASN A 28 4.11 -1.25 10.25
C ASN A 28 3.00 -1.24 9.18
N HIS A 29 3.03 -2.21 8.27
CA HIS A 29 1.89 -2.54 7.38
C HIS A 29 1.24 -3.87 7.78
N LEU A 30 2.00 -4.76 8.41
CA LEU A 30 1.60 -6.11 8.78
C LEU A 30 1.60 -6.27 10.30
N VAL A 31 1.01 -7.36 10.77
CA VAL A 31 1.06 -7.79 12.18
C VAL A 31 1.51 -9.25 12.21
N GLY A 32 2.53 -9.54 13.02
CA GLY A 32 3.01 -10.91 13.23
C GLY A 32 4.05 -11.39 12.21
N GLU A 33 4.63 -10.48 11.43
CA GLU A 33 5.70 -10.81 10.51
C GLU A 33 7.02 -11.16 11.22
N ASP A 34 7.73 -12.15 10.68
CA ASP A 34 9.07 -12.54 11.09
C ASP A 34 9.94 -12.69 9.82
N PRO A 35 11.00 -11.88 9.65
CA PRO A 35 11.48 -10.83 10.56
C PRO A 35 10.53 -9.62 10.61
N LYS A 36 10.58 -8.87 11.72
CA LYS A 36 9.83 -7.61 11.87
C LYS A 36 10.22 -6.58 10.81
N ILE A 37 9.22 -6.03 10.11
CA ILE A 37 9.42 -5.07 9.04
C ILE A 37 8.82 -3.71 9.41
N THR A 38 9.65 -2.67 9.35
CA THR A 38 9.22 -1.28 9.48
C THR A 38 9.21 -0.61 8.11
N TYR A 39 8.13 0.12 7.82
CA TYR A 39 7.99 0.90 6.61
C TYR A 39 8.29 2.36 6.88
N VAL A 40 9.10 2.96 6.01
CA VAL A 40 9.45 4.39 6.06
C VAL A 40 8.88 5.06 4.83
N HIS A 41 7.95 5.98 5.04
CA HIS A 41 7.44 6.87 4.00
C HIS A 41 8.25 8.16 3.94
N PHE A 42 8.41 8.67 2.74
CA PHE A 42 9.22 9.84 2.50
C PHE A 42 8.76 10.58 1.24
N HIS A 43 9.01 11.88 1.22
CA HIS A 43 8.72 12.79 0.11
C HIS A 43 9.96 13.62 -0.25
N ALA A 44 10.14 13.87 -1.54
CA ALA A 44 11.16 14.77 -2.04
C ALA A 44 10.75 15.30 -3.42
N GLU A 45 11.21 16.51 -3.72
CA GLU A 45 10.99 17.20 -4.99
C GLU A 45 12.31 17.78 -5.48
N GLY A 46 12.43 17.96 -6.80
CA GLY A 46 13.64 18.48 -7.42
C GLY A 46 13.96 17.81 -8.75
N ASN A 47 15.22 17.94 -9.18
CA ASN A 47 15.70 17.33 -10.41
C ASN A 47 15.62 15.79 -10.33
N PRO A 48 15.04 15.10 -11.32
CA PRO A 48 14.78 13.67 -11.24
C PRO A 48 16.05 12.81 -11.14
N VAL A 49 17.15 13.20 -11.81
CA VAL A 49 18.42 12.45 -11.77
C VAL A 49 19.09 12.60 -10.41
N GLU A 50 19.07 13.81 -9.85
CA GLU A 50 19.59 14.07 -8.51
C GLU A 50 18.80 13.32 -7.44
N LEU A 51 17.46 13.34 -7.54
CA LEU A 51 16.59 12.59 -6.64
C LEU A 51 16.86 11.08 -6.73
N ALA A 52 16.99 10.54 -7.93
CA ALA A 52 17.33 9.13 -8.12
C ALA A 52 18.67 8.78 -7.45
N GLY A 53 19.72 9.59 -7.63
CA GLY A 53 21.01 9.35 -6.99
C GLY A 53 20.98 9.48 -5.45
N ARG A 54 20.17 10.40 -4.91
CA ARG A 54 19.95 10.53 -3.47
C ARG A 54 19.21 9.31 -2.92
N LEU A 55 18.17 8.87 -3.61
CA LEU A 55 17.37 7.70 -3.21
C LEU A 55 18.17 6.40 -3.32
N ASP A 56 19.01 6.25 -4.34
CA ASP A 56 19.89 5.07 -4.48
C ASP A 56 20.80 4.89 -3.26
N ARG A 57 21.38 5.98 -2.74
CA ARG A 57 22.19 5.95 -1.51
C ARG A 57 21.40 5.51 -0.28
N VAL A 58 20.13 5.92 -0.17
CA VAL A 58 19.23 5.48 0.91
C VAL A 58 18.90 3.99 0.76
N LEU A 59 18.50 3.58 -0.44
CA LEU A 59 18.08 2.20 -0.73
C LEU A 59 19.25 1.22 -0.65
N ALA A 60 20.48 1.66 -0.86
CA ALA A 60 21.67 0.84 -0.63
C ALA A 60 21.86 0.42 0.84
N LEU A 61 21.17 1.06 1.78
CA LEU A 61 21.17 0.73 3.21
C LEU A 61 20.06 -0.24 3.61
N THR A 62 19.24 -0.73 2.66
CA THR A 62 18.22 -1.74 2.91
C THR A 62 18.60 -3.07 2.27
N GLY A 63 18.13 -4.17 2.85
CA GLY A 63 18.19 -5.52 2.29
C GLY A 63 17.11 -5.76 1.23
N ALA A 64 16.41 -4.72 0.77
CA ALA A 64 15.42 -4.86 -0.29
C ALA A 64 16.11 -5.23 -1.62
N PRO A 65 15.67 -6.29 -2.31
CA PRO A 65 16.21 -6.63 -3.63
C PRO A 65 16.05 -5.45 -4.61
N ARG A 66 17.12 -5.14 -5.35
CA ARG A 66 17.15 -4.09 -6.38
C ARG A 66 17.41 -4.70 -7.76
N PRO A 67 16.44 -5.43 -8.34
CA PRO A 67 16.61 -6.05 -9.64
C PRO A 67 16.75 -4.97 -10.72
N VAL A 68 17.82 -5.03 -11.51
CA VAL A 68 18.06 -4.16 -12.67
C VAL A 68 17.37 -4.66 -13.94
N THR A 69 16.77 -5.85 -13.88
CA THR A 69 16.05 -6.48 -15.00
C THR A 69 14.66 -6.87 -14.54
N ALA A 70 13.66 -6.58 -15.38
CA ALA A 70 12.29 -7.00 -15.11
C ALA A 70 12.20 -8.53 -15.06
N ALA A 71 11.42 -9.03 -14.10
CA ALA A 71 11.09 -10.46 -14.08
C ALA A 71 10.35 -10.83 -15.37
N ALA A 72 10.62 -12.03 -15.88
CA ALA A 72 9.90 -12.55 -17.04
C ALA A 72 8.39 -12.56 -16.76
N PRO A 73 7.54 -12.19 -17.74
CA PRO A 73 6.10 -12.32 -17.61
C PRO A 73 5.71 -13.75 -17.22
N GLN A 74 4.83 -13.90 -16.24
CA GLN A 74 4.26 -15.19 -15.88
C GLN A 74 2.86 -15.31 -16.48
N PRO A 75 2.48 -16.48 -17.02
CA PRO A 75 1.10 -16.74 -17.43
C PRO A 75 0.14 -16.44 -16.27
N VAL A 76 -0.93 -15.71 -16.54
CA VAL A 76 -1.94 -15.38 -15.51
C VAL A 76 -2.70 -16.66 -15.15
N THR A 77 -2.72 -17.00 -13.86
CA THR A 77 -3.42 -18.17 -13.30
C THR A 77 -4.54 -17.81 -12.35
N ILE A 78 -4.56 -16.58 -11.82
CA ILE A 78 -5.71 -16.08 -11.04
C ILE A 78 -6.89 -15.76 -11.98
N ASP A 79 -8.11 -16.07 -11.55
CA ASP A 79 -9.32 -15.69 -12.29
C ASP A 79 -9.57 -14.18 -12.20
N THR A 80 -9.01 -13.44 -13.14
CA THR A 80 -9.13 -11.98 -13.20
C THR A 80 -10.56 -11.53 -13.45
N ALA A 81 -11.38 -12.33 -14.15
CA ALA A 81 -12.76 -11.96 -14.43
C ALA A 81 -13.57 -11.97 -13.13
N LEU A 82 -13.43 -13.03 -12.33
CA LEU A 82 -14.02 -13.11 -11.00
C LEU A 82 -13.57 -11.93 -10.12
N VAL A 83 -12.25 -11.70 -10.02
CA VAL A 83 -11.69 -10.64 -9.16
C VAL A 83 -12.21 -9.25 -9.57
N PHE A 84 -12.09 -8.89 -10.85
CA PHE A 84 -12.43 -7.55 -11.33
C PHE A 84 -13.93 -7.29 -11.31
N ASN A 85 -14.76 -8.29 -11.63
CA ASN A 85 -16.21 -8.14 -11.61
C ASN A 85 -16.76 -8.05 -10.19
N THR A 86 -16.26 -8.88 -9.25
CA THR A 86 -16.73 -8.84 -7.85
C THR A 86 -16.39 -7.52 -7.17
N LEU A 87 -15.17 -7.02 -7.38
CA LEU A 87 -14.75 -5.75 -6.79
C LEU A 87 -15.26 -4.52 -7.57
N GLY A 88 -15.68 -4.70 -8.82
CA GLY A 88 -16.05 -3.60 -9.71
C GLY A 88 -14.87 -2.68 -10.01
N LEU A 89 -13.66 -3.23 -10.04
CA LEU A 89 -12.40 -2.51 -10.22
C LEU A 89 -11.63 -3.09 -11.40
N ARG A 90 -10.72 -2.29 -11.96
CA ARG A 90 -9.75 -2.75 -12.96
C ARG A 90 -8.36 -2.80 -12.34
N GLY A 91 -7.51 -3.64 -12.93
CA GLY A 91 -6.17 -3.84 -12.43
C GLY A 91 -5.29 -4.58 -13.43
N ARG A 92 -4.15 -5.05 -12.94
CA ARG A 92 -3.21 -5.91 -13.65
C ARG A 92 -3.08 -7.25 -12.92
N ALA A 93 -2.67 -8.28 -13.65
CA ALA A 93 -2.39 -9.58 -13.06
C ALA A 93 -1.12 -10.19 -13.66
N GLN A 94 -0.41 -10.98 -12.87
CA GLN A 94 0.75 -11.77 -13.27
C GLN A 94 0.79 -13.02 -12.39
N GLY A 95 0.87 -14.20 -13.02
CA GLY A 95 0.80 -15.45 -12.26
C GLY A 95 -0.50 -15.54 -11.44
N ALA A 96 -0.35 -15.88 -10.17
CA ALA A 96 -1.45 -16.01 -9.21
C ALA A 96 -1.84 -14.69 -8.52
N VAL A 97 -1.28 -13.55 -8.94
CA VAL A 97 -1.45 -12.24 -8.28
C VAL A 97 -2.30 -11.31 -9.14
N ALA A 98 -3.32 -10.69 -8.53
CA ALA A 98 -4.05 -9.55 -9.09
C ALA A 98 -3.76 -8.29 -8.25
N GLN A 99 -3.47 -7.19 -8.92
CA GLN A 99 -3.19 -5.88 -8.31
C GLN A 99 -4.17 -4.86 -8.86
N LEU A 100 -4.90 -4.22 -7.96
CA LEU A 100 -5.92 -3.22 -8.25
C LEU A 100 -5.59 -1.93 -7.50
N SER A 101 -6.14 -0.83 -7.98
CA SER A 101 -6.10 0.44 -7.25
C SER A 101 -7.36 1.24 -7.54
N VAL A 102 -7.87 1.93 -6.53
CA VAL A 102 -9.03 2.83 -6.66
C VAL A 102 -8.79 4.12 -5.89
N VAL A 103 -9.43 5.21 -6.31
CA VAL A 103 -9.44 6.48 -5.56
C VAL A 103 -10.76 6.58 -4.82
N LEU A 104 -10.71 6.59 -3.49
CA LEU A 104 -11.89 6.68 -2.62
C LEU A 104 -12.11 8.09 -2.07
N VAL A 105 -11.06 8.91 -2.05
CA VAL A 105 -11.14 10.30 -1.61
C VAL A 105 -11.70 11.15 -2.75
N PRO A 106 -12.85 11.84 -2.55
CA PRO A 106 -13.39 12.73 -3.57
C PRO A 106 -12.56 14.02 -3.68
N GLY A 107 -12.50 14.57 -4.89
CA GLY A 107 -11.85 15.86 -5.15
C GLY A 107 -10.32 15.80 -5.22
N THR A 108 -9.71 16.97 -5.08
CA THR A 108 -8.27 17.17 -5.21
C THR A 108 -7.60 17.06 -3.84
N VAL A 109 -6.57 16.23 -3.73
CA VAL A 109 -5.67 16.21 -2.59
C VAL A 109 -4.46 17.09 -2.90
N THR A 110 -4.10 17.95 -1.95
CA THR A 110 -2.89 18.76 -2.03
C THR A 110 -1.91 18.40 -0.92
N LEU A 111 -0.61 18.61 -1.17
CA LEU A 111 0.46 18.53 -0.18
C LEU A 111 1.21 19.86 -0.25
N HIS A 112 1.19 20.64 0.84
CA HIS A 112 1.75 21.99 0.86
C HIS A 112 1.24 22.88 -0.30
N GLY A 113 -0.06 22.77 -0.62
CA GLY A 113 -0.72 23.58 -1.66
C GLY A 113 -0.49 23.09 -3.10
N ARG A 114 0.22 21.97 -3.31
CA ARG A 114 0.42 21.38 -4.64
C ARG A 114 -0.40 20.11 -4.79
N THR A 115 -1.04 19.93 -5.94
CA THR A 115 -1.81 18.72 -6.24
C THR A 115 -0.92 17.48 -6.18
N VAL A 116 -1.34 16.50 -5.38
CA VAL A 116 -0.76 15.16 -5.34
C VAL A 116 -1.52 14.31 -6.35
N THR A 117 -0.83 13.42 -7.08
CA THR A 117 -1.53 12.44 -7.92
C THR A 117 -1.88 11.21 -7.08
N PRO A 118 -2.95 10.46 -7.38
CA PRO A 118 -3.29 9.26 -6.64
C PRO A 118 -2.13 8.26 -6.51
N ALA A 119 -1.39 8.09 -7.62
CA ALA A 119 -0.21 7.21 -7.68
C ALA A 119 0.94 7.64 -6.75
N LEU A 120 0.98 8.90 -6.33
CA LEU A 120 2.01 9.43 -5.45
C LEU A 120 1.65 9.37 -3.97
N GLY A 121 0.38 9.16 -3.59
CA GLY A 121 0.11 9.14 -2.17
C GLY A 121 -1.30 8.89 -1.67
N TYR A 122 -2.33 8.70 -2.50
CA TYR A 122 -3.68 8.50 -1.95
C TYR A 122 -4.58 7.53 -2.74
N GLY A 123 -3.99 6.73 -3.62
CA GLY A 123 -4.67 5.54 -4.12
C GLY A 123 -4.87 4.51 -3.00
N THR A 124 -5.92 3.71 -3.12
CA THR A 124 -6.19 2.52 -2.30
C THR A 124 -5.70 1.30 -3.07
N PRO A 125 -4.48 0.82 -2.82
CA PRO A 125 -3.97 -0.39 -3.46
C PRO A 125 -4.59 -1.64 -2.83
N ILE A 126 -4.94 -2.62 -3.66
CA ILE A 126 -5.41 -3.93 -3.23
C ILE A 126 -4.62 -4.98 -4.02
N ASN A 127 -3.92 -5.87 -3.30
CA ASN A 127 -3.18 -6.99 -3.87
C ASN A 127 -3.83 -8.28 -3.37
N ILE A 128 -4.15 -9.18 -4.30
CA ILE A 128 -4.74 -10.49 -4.00
C ILE A 128 -3.85 -11.55 -4.63
N GLN A 129 -3.51 -12.59 -3.89
CA GLN A 129 -2.72 -13.72 -4.37
C GLN A 129 -3.40 -15.04 -4.01
N VAL A 130 -3.61 -15.90 -5.00
CA VAL A 130 -3.96 -17.30 -4.75
C VAL A 130 -2.69 -18.05 -4.32
N VAL A 131 -2.73 -18.66 -3.12
CA VAL A 131 -1.58 -19.37 -2.51
C VAL A 131 -1.82 -20.87 -2.34
N GLY A 132 -3.01 -21.34 -2.70
CA GLY A 132 -3.39 -22.75 -2.74
C GLY A 132 -4.77 -22.94 -3.38
N PRO A 133 -5.23 -24.19 -3.56
CA PRO A 133 -6.50 -24.47 -4.23
C PRO A 133 -7.71 -23.74 -3.62
N ASP A 134 -7.76 -23.68 -2.28
CA ASP A 134 -8.87 -23.08 -1.54
C ASP A 134 -8.42 -21.87 -0.68
N ARG A 135 -7.24 -21.30 -0.98
CA ARG A 135 -6.63 -20.25 -0.16
C ARG A 135 -6.10 -19.11 -1.01
N ALA A 136 -6.55 -17.91 -0.68
CA ALA A 136 -6.06 -16.65 -1.17
C ALA A 136 -5.72 -15.73 0.01
N VAL A 137 -4.67 -14.93 -0.17
CA VAL A 137 -4.31 -13.86 0.74
C VAL A 137 -4.51 -12.52 0.05
N ALA A 138 -4.87 -11.50 0.81
CA ALA A 138 -4.92 -10.14 0.31
C ALA A 138 -4.37 -9.12 1.30
N THR A 139 -3.73 -8.09 0.76
CA THR A 139 -3.20 -6.98 1.54
C THR A 139 -3.20 -5.70 0.71
N GLY A 140 -3.12 -4.57 1.40
CA GLY A 140 -3.22 -3.24 0.84
C GLY A 140 -3.60 -2.27 1.93
N ASP A 141 -4.05 -1.08 1.52
CA ASP A 141 -4.59 -0.11 2.45
C ASP A 141 -5.75 0.67 1.85
N PHE A 142 -6.71 1.03 2.71
CA PHE A 142 -7.78 1.95 2.39
C PHE A 142 -7.32 3.37 2.73
N THR A 143 -7.15 4.20 1.71
CA THR A 143 -6.94 5.64 1.90
C THR A 143 -8.27 6.36 1.91
N VAL A 144 -8.64 6.92 3.06
CA VAL A 144 -9.96 7.48 3.29
C VAL A 144 -9.94 8.79 4.10
N LEU A 145 -11.05 9.52 4.04
CA LEU A 145 -11.32 10.66 4.93
C LEU A 145 -11.72 10.20 6.33
N ALA A 146 -11.59 11.09 7.32
CA ALA A 146 -11.91 10.80 8.72
C ALA A 146 -13.29 10.13 8.92
N ALA A 147 -14.32 10.63 8.25
CA ALA A 147 -15.69 10.12 8.37
C ALA A 147 -15.88 8.67 7.88
N LYS A 148 -14.93 8.15 7.10
CA LYS A 148 -14.98 6.80 6.53
C LYS A 148 -14.14 5.78 7.30
N VAL A 149 -13.34 6.22 8.28
CA VAL A 149 -12.48 5.33 9.07
C VAL A 149 -13.28 4.26 9.80
N ALA A 150 -14.28 4.64 10.60
CA ALA A 150 -15.08 3.67 11.37
C ALA A 150 -15.90 2.73 10.45
N PRO A 151 -16.64 3.21 9.43
CA PRO A 151 -17.36 2.33 8.50
C PRO A 151 -16.47 1.29 7.80
N VAL A 152 -15.27 1.68 7.37
CA VAL A 152 -14.33 0.75 6.72
C VAL A 152 -13.80 -0.29 7.71
N PHE A 153 -13.43 0.13 8.93
CA PHE A 153 -12.98 -0.78 9.98
C PHE A 153 -14.05 -1.81 10.36
N GLU A 154 -15.29 -1.36 10.53
CA GLU A 154 -16.43 -2.22 10.85
C GLU A 154 -16.70 -3.23 9.72
N ALA A 155 -16.66 -2.78 8.46
CA ALA A 155 -16.84 -3.65 7.30
C ALA A 155 -15.73 -4.71 7.18
N LEU A 156 -14.46 -4.33 7.38
CA LEU A 156 -13.36 -5.30 7.41
C LEU A 156 -13.58 -6.35 8.50
N THR A 157 -13.90 -5.91 9.71
CA THR A 157 -14.10 -6.77 10.88
C THR A 157 -15.27 -7.73 10.69
N ALA A 158 -16.41 -7.25 10.17
CA ALA A 158 -17.60 -8.06 9.92
C ALA A 158 -17.35 -9.19 8.91
N HIS A 159 -16.31 -9.06 8.07
CA HIS A 159 -15.91 -10.05 7.07
C HIS A 159 -14.64 -10.81 7.43
N GLY A 160 -14.17 -10.72 8.68
CA GLY A 160 -13.01 -11.46 9.16
C GLY A 160 -11.68 -10.97 8.57
N ILE A 161 -11.63 -9.76 8.02
CA ILE A 161 -10.41 -9.13 7.53
C ILE A 161 -9.78 -8.32 8.66
N THR A 162 -8.50 -8.54 8.92
CA THR A 162 -7.78 -7.86 9.99
C THR A 162 -7.29 -6.51 9.51
N ALA A 163 -7.70 -5.42 10.18
CA ALA A 163 -7.03 -4.13 10.05
C ALA A 163 -5.69 -4.18 10.82
N THR A 164 -4.57 -4.05 10.10
CA THR A 164 -3.21 -4.26 10.65
C THR A 164 -2.54 -2.97 11.11
N ALA A 165 -2.98 -1.82 10.59
CA ALA A 165 -2.53 -0.50 11.04
C ALA A 165 -3.51 0.60 10.61
N LEU A 166 -3.52 1.72 11.34
CA LEU A 166 -4.23 2.95 10.98
C LEU A 166 -3.32 4.16 11.28
N HIS A 167 -2.95 4.93 10.26
CA HIS A 167 -2.05 6.08 10.38
C HIS A 167 -2.15 7.01 9.16
N SER A 168 -1.28 8.02 9.08
CA SER A 168 -1.08 8.86 7.87
C SER A 168 0.24 8.51 7.17
N HIS A 169 0.28 8.55 5.83
CA HIS A 169 1.54 8.45 5.06
C HIS A 169 2.14 9.81 4.70
N LEU A 170 1.33 10.87 4.74
CA LEU A 170 1.68 12.23 4.33
C LEU A 170 1.68 13.17 5.55
N VAL A 171 2.42 14.28 5.41
CA VAL A 171 2.49 15.36 6.41
C VAL A 171 2.23 16.69 5.72
N GLY A 172 1.13 17.35 6.06
CA GLY A 172 0.74 18.65 5.48
C GLY A 172 -0.15 18.52 4.25
N GLU A 173 -0.83 17.38 4.13
CA GLU A 173 -1.85 17.13 3.12
C GLU A 173 -3.21 17.75 3.49
N GLU A 174 -3.96 18.19 2.48
CA GLU A 174 -5.34 18.69 2.59
C GLU A 174 -6.20 18.08 1.47
N PRO A 175 -7.35 17.45 1.79
CA PRO A 175 -7.85 17.16 3.13
C PRO A 175 -6.99 16.14 3.89
N LYS A 176 -7.11 16.10 5.22
CA LYS A 176 -6.40 15.12 6.05
C LYS A 176 -6.80 13.68 5.67
N LEU A 177 -5.80 12.84 5.42
CA LEU A 177 -5.99 11.46 4.98
C LEU A 177 -5.60 10.43 6.06
N TYR A 178 -6.34 9.32 6.07
CA TYR A 178 -6.11 8.16 6.92
C TYR A 178 -5.93 6.91 6.07
N TYR A 179 -4.98 6.07 6.44
CA TYR A 179 -4.58 4.88 5.69
C TYR A 179 -4.75 3.69 6.61
N MET A 180 -5.66 2.80 6.25
CA MET A 180 -5.96 1.59 7.01
C MET A 180 -5.41 0.37 6.29
N HIS A 181 -4.29 -0.15 6.79
CA HIS A 181 -3.69 -1.38 6.29
C HIS A 181 -4.54 -2.58 6.68
N PHE A 182 -4.55 -3.60 5.82
CA PHE A 182 -5.29 -4.83 6.10
C PHE A 182 -4.56 -6.10 5.68
N TRP A 183 -4.98 -7.21 6.28
CA TRP A 183 -4.61 -8.57 5.91
C TRP A 183 -5.84 -9.48 5.88
N ALA A 184 -6.05 -10.16 4.77
CA ALA A 184 -7.07 -11.20 4.60
C ALA A 184 -6.41 -12.53 4.22
N ASP A 185 -6.93 -13.63 4.76
CA ASP A 185 -6.47 -14.99 4.48
C ASP A 185 -7.67 -15.94 4.57
N ALA A 186 -8.23 -16.31 3.42
CA ALA A 186 -9.45 -17.11 3.31
C ALA A 186 -9.58 -17.73 1.91
N SER A 187 -10.73 -18.30 1.57
CA SER A 187 -11.04 -18.66 0.18
C SER A 187 -11.04 -17.42 -0.72
N LEU A 188 -10.73 -17.56 -2.02
CA LEU A 188 -10.75 -16.42 -2.95
C LEU A 188 -12.10 -15.69 -2.94
N THR A 189 -13.21 -16.43 -2.92
CA THR A 189 -14.56 -15.85 -2.88
C THR A 189 -14.81 -15.06 -1.61
N ASP A 190 -14.37 -15.55 -0.44
CA ASP A 190 -14.55 -14.85 0.83
C ASP A 190 -13.69 -13.60 0.93
N VAL A 191 -12.43 -13.67 0.46
CA VAL A 191 -11.56 -12.49 0.32
C VAL A 191 -12.23 -11.43 -0.55
N LEU A 192 -12.76 -11.80 -1.72
CA LEU A 192 -13.39 -10.85 -2.64
C LEU A 192 -14.67 -10.23 -2.05
N ARG A 193 -15.51 -11.03 -1.39
CA ARG A 193 -16.72 -10.53 -0.72
C ARG A 193 -16.36 -9.59 0.43
N GLY A 194 -15.36 -9.98 1.23
CA GLY A 194 -14.89 -9.20 2.36
C GLY A 194 -14.21 -7.89 1.97
N LEU A 195 -13.58 -7.82 0.80
CA LEU A 195 -13.01 -6.58 0.26
C LEU A 195 -14.05 -5.68 -0.41
N ARG A 196 -15.13 -6.25 -0.94
CA ARG A 196 -16.20 -5.47 -1.54
C ARG A 196 -16.94 -4.60 -0.51
N ALA A 197 -17.22 -5.13 0.68
CA ALA A 197 -17.91 -4.40 1.75
C ALA A 197 -17.22 -3.09 2.17
N PRO A 198 -15.92 -3.06 2.54
CA PRO A 198 -15.23 -1.82 2.89
C PRO A 198 -15.04 -0.88 1.70
N LEU A 199 -14.94 -1.39 0.45
CA LEU A 199 -14.97 -0.55 -0.75
C LEU A 199 -16.29 0.20 -0.87
N ASP A 200 -17.42 -0.46 -0.61
CA ASP A 200 -18.74 0.16 -0.63
C ASP A 200 -18.92 1.14 0.55
N ALA A 201 -18.40 0.82 1.74
CA ALA A 201 -18.45 1.70 2.91
C ALA A 201 -17.62 2.99 2.74
N ALA A 202 -16.51 2.92 2.00
CA ALA A 202 -15.60 4.03 1.77
C ALA A 202 -16.08 5.04 0.72
N ARG A 203 -16.95 4.61 -0.20
CA ARG A 203 -17.59 5.48 -1.22
C ARG A 203 -18.64 6.39 -0.59
#